data_AF-A0A5D2Y470-F1
#
_entry.id   AF-A0A5D2Y470-F1
#
_cell.length_a   1.000
_cell.length_b   1.000
_cell.length_c   1.000
_cell.angle_alpha   90.00
_cell.angle_beta   90.00
_cell.angle_gamma   90.00
#
_symmetry.space_group_name_H-M   'P 1'
#
loop_
_entity.id
_entity.type
_entity.pdbx_description
1 polymer ?
#
loop_
_entity_poly.entity_id
_entity_poly.type
_entity_poly.pdbx_seq_one_letter_code
_entity_poly.pdbx_strand_id
1 'polypeptide(L)'
;MTTHSLASLHHQYSFLKRLSNSESIPLPPSSLFLHPYPSSSSFSTNNTTSSTTTTFSLSPTTSSSTPTTSNPISFDTLKHHLSTQNFFQADEETRRLLIVLAGEAAQKRRYVFFSEVQFISEADLKAIDELWKQYSNNKFGYSVQKRLWQKANKDFTKFFIKVGWMKKLDTEIEQYNYRAFPNEFTWELNDETPEGHLPLTNALRGTQLLNSILSHPAFEGEEDEKEAEVKGSLRDNGPKPLSSLFPKPDYSF
;
A
#
# COMPACT_ATOMS: atom_id res chain seq x y z
N MET A 1 -57.43 -8.45 -3.21
CA MET A 1 -57.52 -7.23 -4.05
C MET A 1 -57.09 -6.08 -3.14
N THR A 2 -56.08 -5.26 -3.37
CA THR A 2 -55.44 -4.80 -4.62
C THR A 2 -54.05 -4.22 -4.27
N THR A 3 -53.24 -4.05 -5.30
CA THR A 3 -51.79 -3.81 -5.41
C THR A 3 -51.24 -2.46 -4.94
N HIS A 4 -49.90 -2.37 -4.91
CA HIS A 4 -48.98 -1.26 -5.27
C HIS A 4 -47.99 -0.92 -4.14
N SER A 5 -46.71 -0.59 -4.37
CA SER A 5 -45.76 -0.73 -5.49
C SER A 5 -44.42 -0.20 -4.93
N LEU A 6 -43.31 -0.86 -5.23
CA LEU A 6 -41.96 -0.45 -4.84
C LEU A 6 -41.51 0.84 -5.53
N ALA A 7 -40.75 1.68 -4.82
CA ALA A 7 -39.94 2.74 -5.41
C ALA A 7 -38.50 2.68 -4.85
N SER A 8 -37.58 2.38 -5.77
CA SER A 8 -36.14 2.36 -5.62
C SER A 8 -35.59 3.78 -5.78
N LEU A 9 -34.76 4.25 -4.85
CA LEU A 9 -34.04 5.53 -4.95
C LEU A 9 -32.59 5.27 -5.33
N HIS A 10 -32.31 5.47 -6.60
CA HIS A 10 -30.98 5.58 -7.20
C HIS A 10 -30.53 7.05 -7.03
N HIS A 11 -29.39 7.29 -6.38
CA HIS A 11 -28.80 8.63 -6.34
C HIS A 11 -27.47 8.65 -7.10
N GLN A 12 -27.52 9.31 -8.25
CA GLN A 12 -26.39 9.63 -9.12
C GLN A 12 -25.65 10.85 -8.56
N TYR A 13 -24.33 10.77 -8.45
CA TYR A 13 -23.47 11.91 -8.19
C TYR A 13 -23.20 12.66 -9.49
N SER A 14 -23.63 13.92 -9.56
CA SER A 14 -23.32 14.84 -10.66
C SER A 14 -22.03 15.61 -10.39
N PHE A 15 -21.11 15.53 -11.35
CA PHE A 15 -19.86 16.31 -11.42
C PHE A 15 -20.07 17.54 -12.33
N LEU A 16 -19.29 18.60 -12.05
CA LEU A 16 -19.00 19.81 -12.84
C LEU A 16 -19.85 21.07 -12.59
N LYS A 17 -19.18 22.14 -12.11
CA LYS A 17 -18.83 23.28 -12.97
C LYS A 17 -17.74 24.18 -12.37
N ARG A 18 -16.73 24.40 -13.22
CA ARG A 18 -15.61 25.33 -13.17
C ARG A 18 -16.09 26.71 -13.64
N LEU A 19 -15.65 27.80 -13.00
CA LEU A 19 -15.72 29.15 -13.56
C LEU A 19 -14.30 29.72 -13.69
N SER A 20 -13.95 30.06 -14.92
CA SER A 20 -12.81 30.87 -15.32
C SER A 20 -13.20 32.35 -15.30
N ASN A 21 -12.31 33.23 -14.86
CA ASN A 21 -12.36 34.64 -15.21
C ASN A 21 -11.04 35.05 -15.88
N SER A 22 -11.19 35.71 -17.02
CA SER A 22 -10.16 36.20 -17.93
C SER A 22 -9.84 37.66 -17.66
N GLU A 23 -8.57 38.03 -17.72
CA GLU A 23 -8.16 39.39 -18.09
C GLU A 23 -6.86 39.30 -18.90
N SER A 24 -6.77 40.17 -19.90
CA SER A 24 -5.96 40.06 -21.11
C SER A 24 -4.98 41.24 -21.26
N ILE A 25 -4.07 41.13 -22.26
CA ILE A 25 -3.27 42.18 -22.96
C ILE A 25 -1.78 42.30 -22.50
N PRO A 26 -0.77 42.55 -23.38
CA PRO A 26 -0.47 42.06 -24.75
C PRO A 26 1.02 41.63 -24.97
N LEU A 27 1.30 41.05 -26.15
CA LEU A 27 2.65 40.71 -26.68
C LEU A 27 3.30 41.89 -27.45
N PRO A 28 4.64 41.85 -27.64
CA PRO A 28 5.21 42.14 -28.97
C PRO A 28 6.40 41.19 -29.30
N PRO A 29 7.14 41.33 -30.42
CA PRO A 29 6.89 40.56 -31.64
C PRO A 29 8.05 39.62 -32.04
N SER A 30 7.70 38.76 -32.98
CA SER A 30 8.48 37.76 -33.71
C SER A 30 9.93 38.10 -34.05
N SER A 31 10.80 37.09 -33.97
CA SER A 31 11.99 37.01 -34.80
C SER A 31 12.16 35.58 -35.32
N LEU A 32 11.98 35.48 -36.63
CA LEU A 32 12.29 34.36 -37.51
C LEU A 32 13.78 34.01 -37.37
N PHE A 33 14.15 32.74 -37.31
CA PHE A 33 15.29 32.19 -38.05
C PHE A 33 15.23 30.65 -38.05
N LEU A 34 14.87 30.08 -39.21
CA LEU A 34 15.34 28.75 -39.59
C LEU A 34 16.85 28.85 -39.84
N HIS A 35 17.62 27.89 -39.34
CA HIS A 35 18.94 27.58 -39.91
C HIS A 35 19.07 26.07 -40.12
N PRO A 36 19.52 25.64 -41.32
CA PRO A 36 19.81 24.26 -41.64
C PRO A 36 21.24 23.86 -41.23
N TYR A 37 21.41 22.54 -41.04
CA TYR A 37 22.59 21.67 -41.20
C TYR A 37 23.97 22.29 -41.55
N PRO A 38 25.09 21.67 -41.11
CA PRO A 38 25.67 20.67 -42.01
C PRO A 38 26.26 19.41 -41.34
N SER A 39 26.34 18.39 -42.18
CA SER A 39 26.96 17.09 -42.04
C SER A 39 28.44 17.16 -41.68
N SER A 40 28.94 16.11 -41.02
CA SER A 40 30.25 15.56 -41.34
C SER A 40 30.20 14.04 -41.32
N SER A 41 30.42 13.51 -42.51
CA SER A 41 30.61 12.12 -42.90
C SER A 41 31.95 11.58 -42.41
N SER A 42 32.00 10.29 -42.09
CA SER A 42 33.09 9.44 -42.54
C SER A 42 32.64 7.99 -42.63
N PHE A 43 32.64 7.50 -43.88
CA PHE A 43 32.53 6.12 -44.27
C PHE A 43 33.69 5.29 -43.71
N SER A 44 33.44 4.01 -43.44
CA SER A 44 34.39 2.98 -43.86
C SER A 44 33.66 1.67 -44.12
N THR A 45 33.67 1.31 -45.40
CA THR A 45 33.35 0.02 -45.98
C THR A 45 34.28 -1.07 -45.47
N ASN A 46 33.80 -2.30 -45.36
CA ASN A 46 34.46 -3.46 -45.95
C ASN A 46 33.46 -4.60 -46.16
N ASN A 47 33.24 -4.93 -47.43
CA ASN A 47 32.65 -6.17 -47.90
C ASN A 47 33.68 -7.29 -47.73
N THR A 48 33.27 -8.47 -47.28
CA THR A 48 33.90 -9.73 -47.73
C THR A 48 32.85 -10.84 -47.70
N THR A 49 32.47 -11.27 -48.89
CA THR A 49 31.76 -12.50 -49.19
C THR A 49 32.67 -13.68 -48.91
N SER A 50 32.19 -14.69 -48.17
CA SER A 50 32.74 -16.05 -48.21
C SER A 50 31.64 -17.04 -47.87
N SER A 51 31.27 -17.82 -48.88
CA SER A 51 30.41 -18.98 -48.78
C SER A 51 31.21 -20.15 -48.20
N THR A 52 30.73 -20.77 -47.12
CA THR A 52 31.00 -22.19 -46.85
C THR A 52 29.81 -22.85 -46.16
N THR A 53 29.52 -24.03 -46.68
CA THR A 53 28.45 -24.97 -46.40
C THR A 53 28.60 -25.67 -45.05
N THR A 54 27.45 -26.10 -44.51
CA THR A 54 27.27 -27.30 -43.67
C THR A 54 27.89 -27.30 -42.27
N THR A 55 27.05 -27.23 -41.24
CA THR A 55 26.84 -28.36 -40.30
C THR A 55 25.73 -28.03 -39.30
N PHE A 56 24.65 -28.82 -39.36
CA PHE A 56 23.66 -28.89 -38.30
C PHE A 56 24.32 -29.48 -37.05
N SER A 57 24.33 -28.72 -35.96
CA SER A 57 24.62 -29.24 -34.62
C SER A 57 23.36 -29.08 -33.76
N LEU A 58 22.64 -30.18 -33.60
CA LEU A 58 21.57 -30.33 -32.62
C LEU A 58 22.24 -30.74 -31.30
N SER A 59 22.16 -29.90 -30.29
CA SER A 59 22.37 -30.27 -28.89
C SER A 59 21.59 -29.33 -27.97
N PRO A 60 21.18 -29.82 -26.79
CA PRO A 60 19.89 -29.47 -26.19
C PRO A 60 19.96 -28.34 -25.17
N THR A 61 18.80 -27.71 -24.98
CA THR A 61 18.33 -27.02 -23.77
C THR A 61 19.39 -26.30 -22.95
N THR A 62 19.59 -25.01 -23.26
CA THR A 62 20.15 -24.08 -22.27
C THR A 62 19.10 -23.03 -21.98
N SER A 63 18.77 -22.95 -20.71
CA SER A 63 17.79 -22.10 -20.06
C SER A 63 17.72 -20.70 -20.67
N SER A 64 16.50 -20.27 -20.94
CA SER A 64 16.13 -18.86 -21.11
C SER A 64 16.60 -18.07 -19.88
N SER A 65 17.83 -17.58 -19.91
CA SER A 65 18.24 -16.46 -19.07
C SER A 65 17.74 -15.19 -19.76
N THR A 66 16.52 -14.82 -19.42
CA THR A 66 16.11 -13.42 -19.52
C THR A 66 17.18 -12.57 -18.85
N PRO A 67 17.77 -11.57 -19.51
CA PRO A 67 18.64 -10.62 -18.85
C PRO A 67 17.74 -9.72 -18.00
N THR A 68 17.34 -10.21 -16.83
CA THR A 68 16.70 -9.36 -15.83
C THR A 68 17.78 -8.41 -15.36
N THR A 69 17.80 -7.21 -15.95
CA THR A 69 18.56 -6.08 -15.44
C THR A 69 17.86 -5.58 -14.17
N SER A 70 17.64 -6.47 -13.20
CA SER A 70 17.17 -6.11 -11.87
C SER A 70 18.41 -5.71 -11.08
N ASN A 71 18.70 -4.41 -11.06
CA ASN A 71 19.54 -3.88 -10.02
C ASN A 71 18.98 -4.35 -8.67
N PRO A 72 19.81 -4.86 -7.74
CA PRO A 72 19.34 -5.25 -6.43
C PRO A 72 18.61 -4.07 -5.79
N ILE A 73 17.38 -4.30 -5.35
CA ILE A 73 16.54 -3.26 -4.75
C ILE A 73 17.12 -2.98 -3.35
N SER A 74 17.64 -1.78 -3.15
CA SER A 74 18.15 -1.34 -1.84
C SER A 74 17.02 -0.70 -1.02
N PHE A 75 16.99 -1.04 0.27
CA PHE A 75 16.11 -0.47 1.28
C PHE A 75 16.82 0.57 2.15
N ASP A 76 18.07 0.93 1.83
CA ASP A 76 18.92 1.80 2.66
C ASP A 76 18.33 3.20 2.81
N THR A 77 17.72 3.74 1.74
CA THR A 77 17.04 5.04 1.76
C THR A 77 15.85 5.02 2.72
N LEU A 78 15.03 3.96 2.68
CA LEU A 78 13.89 3.80 3.58
C LEU A 78 14.38 3.70 5.03
N LYS A 79 15.39 2.87 5.28
CA LYS A 79 16.02 2.72 6.60
C LYS A 79 16.57 4.05 7.11
N HIS A 80 17.22 4.83 6.26
CA HIS A 80 17.76 6.13 6.61
C HIS A 80 16.65 7.10 7.04
N HIS A 81 15.59 7.24 6.24
CA HIS A 81 14.46 8.10 6.58
C HIS A 81 13.77 7.67 7.89
N LEU A 82 13.55 6.37 8.08
CA LEU A 82 12.96 5.84 9.31
C LEU A 82 13.86 6.05 10.53
N SER A 83 15.17 5.81 10.41
CA SER A 83 16.14 6.03 11.50
C SER A 83 16.28 7.48 11.93
N THR A 84 15.98 8.41 11.03
CA THR A 84 15.98 9.85 11.28
C THR A 84 14.59 10.39 11.63
N GLN A 85 13.61 9.50 11.84
CA GLN A 85 12.21 9.84 12.13
C GLN A 85 11.54 10.74 11.07
N ASN A 86 12.06 10.75 9.85
CA ASN A 86 11.50 11.45 8.70
C ASN A 86 10.39 10.59 8.07
N PHE A 87 9.29 10.39 8.80
CA PHE A 87 8.23 9.45 8.42
C PHE A 87 7.49 9.84 7.13
N PHE A 88 7.41 11.14 6.81
CA PHE A 88 6.86 11.61 5.54
C PHE A 88 7.69 11.10 4.35
N GLN A 89 9.00 11.30 4.38
CA GLN A 89 9.91 10.83 3.35
C GLN A 89 9.99 9.30 3.32
N ALA A 90 9.91 8.64 4.47
CA ALA A 90 9.82 7.19 4.54
C ALA A 90 8.56 6.64 3.85
N ASP A 91 7.42 7.32 3.99
CA ASP A 91 6.18 6.97 3.29
C ASP A 91 6.31 7.13 1.77
N GLU A 92 6.88 8.24 1.32
CA GLU A 92 7.14 8.46 -0.10
C GLU A 92 8.08 7.42 -0.70
N GLU A 93 9.13 7.07 0.05
CA GLU A 93 10.09 6.05 -0.35
C GLU A 93 9.47 4.65 -0.34
N THR A 94 8.62 4.33 0.64
CA THR A 94 7.85 3.08 0.68
C THR A 94 6.96 2.96 -0.57
N ARG A 95 6.27 4.04 -0.96
CA ARG A 95 5.47 4.08 -2.19
C ARG A 95 6.32 3.88 -3.43
N ARG A 96 7.51 4.49 -3.50
CA ARG A 96 8.46 4.30 -4.60
C ARG A 96 8.93 2.85 -4.69
N LEU A 97 9.27 2.23 -3.55
CA LEU A 97 9.70 0.83 -3.46
C LEU A 97 8.60 -0.12 -3.95
N LEU A 98 7.36 0.06 -3.51
CA LEU A 98 6.22 -0.73 -4.00
C LEU A 98 6.05 -0.64 -5.52
N ILE A 99 6.25 0.55 -6.09
CA ILE A 99 6.20 0.75 -7.55
C ILE A 99 7.34 0.01 -8.26
N VAL A 100 8.55 0.04 -7.71
CA VAL A 100 9.71 -0.66 -8.30
C VAL A 100 9.51 -2.18 -8.23
N LEU A 101 9.09 -2.67 -7.05
CA LEU A 101 8.85 -4.08 -6.78
C LEU A 101 7.71 -4.68 -7.61
N ALA A 102 6.67 -3.89 -7.91
CA ALA A 102 5.57 -4.31 -8.79
C ALA A 102 5.98 -4.47 -10.27
N GLY A 103 7.17 -4.00 -10.66
CA GLY A 103 7.77 -4.21 -11.98
C GLY A 103 7.72 -2.99 -12.91
N GLU A 104 8.27 -3.15 -14.12
CA GLU A 104 8.49 -2.04 -15.05
C GLU A 104 7.22 -1.30 -15.48
N ALA A 105 6.10 -2.02 -15.60
CA ALA A 105 4.82 -1.42 -15.96
C ALA A 105 4.33 -0.43 -14.89
N ALA A 106 4.49 -0.78 -13.61
CA ALA A 106 4.20 0.10 -12.48
C ALA A 106 5.13 1.33 -12.46
N GLN A 107 6.42 1.12 -12.73
CA GLN A 107 7.40 2.21 -12.78
C GLN A 107 7.08 3.24 -13.86
N LYS A 108 6.71 2.78 -15.08
CA LYS A 108 6.33 3.67 -16.19
C LYS A 108 5.12 4.54 -15.85
N ARG A 109 4.12 3.99 -15.15
CA ARG A 109 2.88 4.70 -14.81
C ARG A 109 2.89 5.41 -13.46
N ARG A 110 3.89 5.14 -12.60
CA ARG A 110 4.07 5.75 -11.25
C ARG A 110 2.99 5.38 -10.22
N TYR A 111 2.32 4.25 -10.39
CA TYR A 111 1.41 3.69 -9.38
C TYR A 111 1.28 2.16 -9.57
N VAL A 112 0.80 1.48 -8.52
CA VAL A 112 0.63 0.02 -8.48
C VAL A 112 -0.86 -0.33 -8.62
N PHE A 113 -1.19 -1.35 -9.40
CA PHE A 113 -2.51 -1.95 -9.46
C PHE A 113 -2.58 -3.08 -8.44
N PHE A 114 -3.75 -3.30 -7.87
CA PHE A 114 -3.95 -4.35 -6.87
C PHE A 114 -3.57 -5.76 -7.38
N SER A 115 -3.67 -6.01 -8.69
CA SER A 115 -3.31 -7.27 -9.34
C SER A 115 -1.80 -7.47 -9.49
N GLU A 116 -0.99 -6.42 -9.32
CA GLU A 116 0.47 -6.52 -9.40
C GLU A 116 1.12 -6.79 -8.05
N VAL A 117 0.40 -6.58 -6.96
CA VAL A 117 0.90 -6.83 -5.60
C VAL A 117 1.35 -8.28 -5.44
N GLN A 118 0.68 -9.23 -6.11
CA GLN A 118 1.06 -10.65 -6.09
C GLN A 118 2.44 -10.94 -6.68
N PHE A 119 3.04 -10.01 -7.44
CA PHE A 119 4.37 -10.17 -8.02
C PHE A 119 5.48 -9.62 -7.11
N ILE A 120 5.10 -8.91 -6.04
CA ILE A 120 6.04 -8.44 -5.04
C ILE A 120 6.43 -9.62 -4.16
N SER A 121 7.73 -9.83 -3.94
CA SER A 121 8.18 -10.96 -3.12
C SER A 121 7.74 -10.79 -1.65
N GLU A 122 7.49 -11.92 -0.98
CA GLU A 122 7.19 -11.89 0.46
C GLU A 122 8.33 -11.31 1.29
N ALA A 123 9.57 -11.62 0.91
CA ALA A 123 10.77 -11.14 1.59
C ALA A 123 10.88 -9.61 1.53
N ASP A 124 10.58 -9.00 0.38
CA ASP A 124 10.65 -7.55 0.22
C ASP A 124 9.57 -6.83 1.02
N LEU A 125 8.33 -7.34 1.03
CA LEU A 125 7.25 -6.77 1.83
C LEU A 125 7.51 -6.93 3.34
N LYS A 126 8.05 -8.08 3.76
CA LYS A 126 8.49 -8.29 5.15
C LYS A 126 9.60 -7.31 5.53
N ALA A 127 10.60 -7.12 4.67
CA ALA A 127 11.68 -6.18 4.94
C ALA A 127 11.19 -4.73 5.11
N ILE A 128 10.26 -4.28 4.26
CA ILE A 128 9.61 -2.97 4.41
C ILE A 128 8.89 -2.89 5.76
N ASP A 129 8.09 -3.90 6.08
CA ASP A 129 7.28 -3.93 7.30
C ASP A 129 8.13 -3.98 8.57
N GLU A 130 9.18 -4.78 8.60
CA GLU A 130 10.14 -4.87 9.70
C GLU A 130 10.84 -3.53 9.95
N LEU A 131 11.25 -2.82 8.89
CA LEU A 131 11.82 -1.49 9.03
C LEU A 131 10.81 -0.52 9.67
N TRP A 132 9.57 -0.50 9.19
CA TRP A 132 8.52 0.34 9.77
C TRP A 132 8.29 0.01 11.25
N LYS A 133 8.17 -1.28 11.60
CA LYS A 133 8.01 -1.72 12.99
C LYS A 133 9.19 -1.32 13.87
N GLN A 134 10.41 -1.59 13.41
CA GLN A 134 11.64 -1.35 14.16
C GLN A 134 11.81 0.11 14.57
N TYR A 135 11.55 1.05 13.66
CA TYR A 135 11.75 2.48 13.90
C TYR A 135 10.51 3.22 14.40
N SER A 136 9.40 2.51 14.64
CA SER A 136 8.15 3.06 15.19
C SER A 136 7.73 2.45 16.52
N ASN A 137 8.63 1.71 17.19
CA ASN A 137 8.29 0.93 18.39
C ASN A 137 7.09 -0.03 18.16
N ASN A 138 7.03 -0.65 16.98
CA ASN A 138 5.94 -1.51 16.51
C ASN A 138 4.57 -0.80 16.37
N LYS A 139 4.53 0.53 16.29
CA LYS A 139 3.27 1.27 16.07
C LYS A 139 2.87 1.32 14.60
N PHE A 140 3.82 1.30 13.66
CA PHE A 140 3.58 1.43 12.21
C PHE A 140 4.01 0.16 11.47
N GLY A 141 3.43 -0.05 10.28
CA GLY A 141 3.67 -1.22 9.45
C GLY A 141 2.38 -1.78 8.84
N TYR A 142 2.52 -2.52 7.73
CA TYR A 142 1.44 -3.23 7.07
C TYR A 142 0.93 -4.42 7.89
N SER A 143 1.79 -5.10 8.65
CA SER A 143 1.39 -6.16 9.60
C SER A 143 0.49 -5.60 10.71
N VAL A 144 0.87 -4.44 11.29
CA VAL A 144 0.06 -3.72 12.29
C VAL A 144 -1.29 -3.32 11.69
N GLN A 145 -1.29 -2.76 10.48
CA GLN A 145 -2.53 -2.43 9.75
C GLN A 145 -3.38 -3.68 9.49
N LYS A 146 -2.78 -4.80 9.07
CA LYS A 146 -3.48 -6.06 8.83
C LYS A 146 -4.18 -6.53 10.10
N ARG A 147 -3.48 -6.55 11.24
CA ARG A 147 -4.05 -6.91 12.55
C ARG A 147 -5.25 -6.03 12.91
N LEU A 148 -5.12 -4.70 12.73
CA LEU A 148 -6.20 -3.75 13.01
C LEU A 148 -7.39 -3.93 12.06
N TRP A 149 -7.13 -4.23 10.79
CA TRP A 149 -8.15 -4.52 9.79
C TRP A 149 -8.89 -5.82 10.08
N GLN A 150 -8.21 -6.88 10.54
CA GLN A 150 -8.86 -8.11 11.02
C GLN A 150 -9.73 -7.83 12.26
N LYS A 151 -9.21 -7.08 13.24
CA LYS A 151 -9.99 -6.66 14.44
C LYS A 151 -11.21 -5.79 14.07
N ALA A 152 -11.20 -5.16 12.90
CA ALA A 152 -12.32 -4.39 12.36
C ALA A 152 -13.29 -5.25 11.51
N ASN A 153 -13.20 -6.59 11.56
CA ASN A 153 -13.98 -7.52 10.73
C ASN A 153 -13.84 -7.24 9.22
N LYS A 154 -12.64 -6.81 8.80
CA LYS A 154 -12.32 -6.43 7.40
C LYS A 154 -13.13 -5.24 6.85
N ASP A 155 -13.77 -4.46 7.71
CA ASP A 155 -14.49 -3.23 7.34
C ASP A 155 -13.52 -2.05 7.24
N PHE A 156 -13.31 -1.56 6.00
CA PHE A 156 -12.41 -0.43 5.74
C PHE A 156 -12.84 0.86 6.41
N THR A 157 -14.15 1.09 6.61
CA THR A 157 -14.63 2.33 7.26
C THR A 157 -14.18 2.36 8.72
N LYS A 158 -14.41 1.25 9.44
CA LYS A 158 -13.98 1.10 10.84
C LYS A 158 -12.46 1.12 10.96
N PHE A 159 -11.78 0.46 10.03
CA PHE A 159 -10.32 0.47 9.96
C PHE A 159 -9.78 1.89 9.77
N PHE A 160 -10.27 2.66 8.80
CA PHE A 160 -9.81 4.03 8.54
C PHE A 160 -10.04 4.99 9.70
N ILE A 161 -11.14 4.84 10.44
CA ILE A 161 -11.35 5.59 11.68
C ILE A 161 -10.29 5.18 12.72
N LYS A 162 -10.04 3.88 12.88
CA LYS A 162 -9.11 3.35 13.89
C LYS A 162 -7.64 3.74 13.64
N VAL A 163 -7.18 3.71 12.39
CA VAL A 163 -5.82 4.16 12.02
C VAL A 163 -5.72 5.68 11.84
N GLY A 164 -6.81 6.41 12.08
CA GLY A 164 -6.82 7.88 12.05
C GLY A 164 -6.71 8.49 10.65
N TRP A 165 -7.17 7.80 9.60
CA TRP A 165 -7.22 8.35 8.23
C TRP A 165 -8.51 9.13 7.96
N MET A 166 -9.50 8.99 8.83
CA MET A 166 -10.73 9.79 8.82
C MET A 166 -10.82 10.63 10.09
N LYS A 167 -11.45 11.81 9.97
CA LYS A 167 -11.76 12.70 11.09
C LYS A 167 -13.27 12.82 11.25
N LYS A 168 -13.73 12.88 12.50
CA LYS A 168 -15.12 13.17 12.83
C LYS A 168 -15.42 14.62 12.47
N LEU A 169 -16.57 14.89 11.86
CA LEU A 169 -17.06 16.25 11.65
C LEU A 169 -17.77 16.71 12.93
N ASP A 170 -17.64 18.01 13.21
CA ASP A 170 -18.38 18.68 14.27
C ASP A 170 -19.79 19.05 13.76
N THR A 171 -20.60 18.01 13.58
CA THR A 171 -21.99 18.10 13.14
C THR A 171 -22.89 17.34 14.10
N GLU A 172 -24.16 17.74 14.21
CA GLU A 172 -25.16 17.08 15.07
C GLU A 172 -25.32 15.59 14.76
N ILE A 173 -25.01 15.19 13.52
CA ILE A 173 -24.99 13.81 13.05
C ILE A 173 -23.53 13.33 13.03
N GLU A 174 -23.28 12.11 13.52
CA GLU A 174 -21.96 11.50 13.47
C GLU A 174 -21.55 11.19 12.03
N GLN A 175 -20.73 12.07 11.46
CA GLN A 175 -20.18 11.93 10.12
C GLN A 175 -18.65 11.93 10.18
N TYR A 176 -18.03 11.20 9.24
CA TYR A 176 -16.58 11.14 9.09
C TYR A 176 -16.18 11.58 7.68
N ASN A 177 -15.07 12.30 7.56
CA ASN A 177 -14.44 12.63 6.28
C ASN A 177 -12.99 12.19 6.26
N TYR A 178 -12.46 11.92 5.08
CA TYR A 178 -11.04 11.62 4.90
C TYR A 178 -10.18 12.83 5.29
N ARG A 179 -9.03 12.54 5.87
CA ARG A 179 -8.00 13.55 6.10
C ARG A 179 -7.35 13.97 4.78
N ALA A 180 -7.08 15.26 4.64
CA ALA A 180 -6.39 15.79 3.48
C ALA A 180 -4.87 15.52 3.55
N PHE A 181 -4.34 14.85 2.54
CA PHE A 181 -2.90 14.67 2.39
C PHE A 181 -2.25 15.95 1.84
N PRO A 182 -1.03 16.32 2.28
CA PRO A 182 -0.25 15.72 3.37
C PRO A 182 -0.56 16.31 4.76
N ASN A 183 -1.20 17.48 4.81
CA ASN A 183 -1.19 18.36 5.99
C ASN A 183 -2.02 17.86 7.18
N GLU A 184 -3.05 17.04 6.97
CA GLU A 184 -3.92 16.56 8.06
C GLU A 184 -3.49 15.22 8.65
N PHE A 185 -2.46 14.59 8.09
CA PHE A 185 -1.85 13.37 8.61
C PHE A 185 -0.75 13.69 9.62
N THR A 186 -0.52 12.79 10.56
CA THR A 186 0.51 12.96 11.60
C THR A 186 1.77 12.22 11.18
N TRP A 187 2.87 12.96 11.03
CA TRP A 187 4.17 12.43 10.57
C TRP A 187 5.17 12.27 11.71
N GLU A 188 4.70 12.20 12.94
CA GLU A 188 5.50 12.12 14.16
C GLU A 188 5.13 10.88 14.98
N LEU A 189 6.10 10.34 15.70
CA LEU A 189 5.92 9.20 16.60
C LEU A 189 5.57 9.68 18.00
N ASN A 190 4.31 10.06 18.20
CA ASN A 190 3.81 10.56 19.48
C ASN A 190 2.76 9.58 20.04
N ASP A 191 2.42 9.71 21.32
CA ASP A 191 1.41 8.86 21.96
C ASP A 191 0.02 9.02 21.35
N GLU A 192 -0.28 10.21 20.82
CA GLU A 192 -1.54 10.52 20.13
C GLU A 192 -1.63 9.90 18.74
N THR A 193 -0.50 9.56 18.11
CA THR A 193 -0.50 8.97 16.77
C THR A 193 -1.06 7.53 16.84
N PRO A 194 -2.15 7.22 16.12
CA PRO A 194 -2.77 5.90 16.18
C PRO A 194 -1.83 4.78 15.68
N GLU A 195 -2.01 3.58 16.23
CA GLU A 195 -1.38 2.38 15.67
C GLU A 195 -1.85 2.16 14.22
N GLY A 196 -0.92 1.73 13.36
CA GLY A 196 -1.16 1.49 11.94
C GLY A 196 -1.38 2.75 11.11
N HIS A 197 -1.13 3.95 11.65
CA HIS A 197 -1.31 5.21 10.91
C HIS A 197 -0.47 5.25 9.62
N LEU A 198 0.75 4.71 9.67
CA LEU A 198 1.68 4.64 8.55
C LEU A 198 2.13 3.18 8.29
N PRO A 199 2.61 2.85 7.08
CA PRO A 199 2.64 3.68 5.88
C PRO A 199 1.24 3.87 5.24
N LEU A 200 1.07 4.95 4.48
CA LEU A 200 -0.16 5.25 3.75
C LEU A 200 -0.24 4.48 2.44
N THR A 201 -1.44 3.99 2.12
CA THR A 201 -1.77 3.47 0.79
C THR A 201 -2.87 4.33 0.19
N ASN A 202 -2.59 4.91 -0.99
CA ASN A 202 -3.52 5.82 -1.63
C ASN A 202 -4.84 5.10 -2.00
N ALA A 203 -5.94 5.53 -1.39
CA ALA A 203 -7.29 4.99 -1.61
C ALA A 203 -8.13 5.80 -2.62
N LEU A 204 -7.56 6.79 -3.33
CA LEU A 204 -8.27 7.57 -4.36
C LEU A 204 -8.85 6.70 -5.49
N ARG A 205 -8.33 5.48 -5.67
CA ARG A 205 -8.78 4.49 -6.66
C ARG A 205 -9.53 3.32 -6.02
N GLY A 206 -10.02 3.50 -4.79
CA GLY A 206 -10.66 2.47 -3.99
C GLY A 206 -9.67 1.70 -3.11
N THR A 207 -10.20 0.76 -2.32
CA THR A 207 -9.45 0.03 -1.28
C THR A 207 -8.83 -1.27 -1.78
N GLN A 208 -8.96 -1.61 -3.06
CA GLN A 208 -8.46 -2.88 -3.62
C GLN A 208 -6.95 -3.03 -3.49
N LEU A 209 -6.17 -1.96 -3.69
CA LEU A 209 -4.72 -2.00 -3.55
C LEU A 209 -4.33 -2.34 -2.10
N LEU A 210 -4.90 -1.60 -1.15
CA LEU A 210 -4.66 -1.84 0.27
C LEU A 210 -5.11 -3.25 0.67
N ASN A 211 -6.28 -3.69 0.20
CA ASN A 211 -6.78 -5.05 0.43
C ASN A 211 -5.79 -6.11 -0.06
N SER A 212 -5.24 -5.96 -1.26
CA SER A 212 -4.22 -6.88 -1.79
C SER A 212 -2.95 -6.88 -0.96
N ILE A 213 -2.48 -5.72 -0.50
CA ILE A 213 -1.28 -5.63 0.37
C ILE A 213 -1.54 -6.31 1.71
N LEU A 214 -2.64 -5.98 2.39
CA LEU A 214 -2.96 -6.55 3.71
C LEU A 214 -3.31 -8.05 3.65
N SER A 215 -3.76 -8.54 2.50
CA SER A 215 -4.04 -9.97 2.27
C SER A 215 -2.82 -10.74 1.74
N HIS A 216 -1.67 -10.09 1.58
CA HIS A 216 -0.47 -10.74 1.07
C HIS A 216 0.06 -11.81 2.06
N PRO A 217 0.58 -12.96 1.57
CA PRO A 217 1.14 -14.02 2.41
C PRO A 217 2.32 -13.56 3.28
N ALA A 218 2.99 -12.48 2.86
CA ALA A 218 4.05 -11.82 3.64
C ALA A 218 3.67 -11.54 5.10
N PHE A 219 2.39 -11.34 5.39
CA PHE A 219 1.90 -10.96 6.71
C PHE A 219 1.04 -12.05 7.36
N GLU A 220 1.07 -13.29 6.88
CA GLU A 220 0.37 -14.42 7.51
C GLU A 220 1.18 -14.93 8.72
N GLY A 221 0.50 -15.15 9.85
CA GLY A 221 1.12 -15.71 11.07
C GLY A 221 1.76 -14.72 12.04
N GLU A 222 1.73 -13.41 11.76
CA GLU A 222 2.15 -12.38 12.73
C GLU A 222 1.02 -12.06 13.73
N GLU A 223 0.65 -13.05 14.56
CA GLU A 223 -0.21 -12.82 15.72
C GLU A 223 0.67 -12.49 16.93
N ASP A 224 0.66 -11.22 17.35
CA ASP A 224 1.38 -10.79 18.55
C ASP A 224 0.79 -11.44 19.81
N GLU A 225 1.61 -12.23 20.51
CA GLU A 225 1.34 -12.89 21.80
C GLU A 225 1.17 -11.93 23.00
N LYS A 226 0.73 -10.68 22.79
CA LYS A 226 0.71 -9.63 23.84
C LYS A 226 -0.66 -9.26 24.41
N GLU A 227 -1.58 -10.22 24.52
CA GLU A 227 -2.85 -10.04 25.26
C GLU A 227 -3.05 -11.08 26.40
N ALA A 228 -1.96 -11.61 26.97
CA ALA A 228 -2.04 -12.59 28.06
C ALA A 228 -1.25 -12.20 29.33
N GLU A 229 -1.17 -10.92 29.74
CA GLU A 229 -0.54 -10.60 31.03
C GLU A 229 -0.99 -9.28 31.69
N VAL A 230 -2.31 -9.11 31.94
CA VAL A 230 -2.79 -8.21 33.01
C VAL A 230 -4.01 -8.82 33.71
N LYS A 231 -3.83 -9.93 34.42
CA LYS A 231 -4.67 -10.32 35.56
C LYS A 231 -3.80 -10.94 36.65
N GLY A 232 -2.92 -10.13 37.21
CA GLY A 232 -2.15 -10.46 38.41
C GLY A 232 -2.84 -9.95 39.68
N SER A 233 -3.10 -10.89 40.58
CA SER A 233 -3.17 -10.74 42.05
C SER A 233 -4.29 -9.88 42.68
N LEU A 234 -5.33 -10.57 43.13
CA LEU A 234 -5.79 -10.40 44.51
C LEU A 234 -5.84 -11.79 45.16
N ARG A 235 -4.87 -12.09 46.03
CA ARG A 235 -4.88 -13.26 46.91
C ARG A 235 -5.70 -12.89 48.14
N ASP A 236 -6.85 -13.52 48.32
CA ASP A 236 -7.53 -13.58 49.61
C ASP A 236 -7.74 -15.05 50.00
N ASN A 237 -7.35 -15.36 51.23
CA ASN A 237 -7.39 -16.69 51.84
C ASN A 237 -8.67 -16.80 52.67
N GLY A 238 -9.57 -17.73 52.33
CA GLY A 238 -10.72 -18.06 53.17
C GLY A 238 -11.43 -19.35 52.73
N PRO A 239 -12.00 -20.15 53.65
CA PRO A 239 -12.05 -21.61 53.53
C PRO A 239 -13.25 -22.16 52.75
N LYS A 240 -13.08 -23.39 52.25
CA LYS A 240 -14.09 -24.23 51.57
C LYS A 240 -15.33 -24.46 52.45
N PRO A 241 -16.51 -24.62 51.81
CA PRO A 241 -17.51 -25.57 52.31
C PRO A 241 -17.91 -26.64 51.28
N LEU A 242 -18.22 -27.81 51.83
CA LEU A 242 -18.76 -29.03 51.21
C LEU A 242 -20.29 -28.92 51.05
N SER A 243 -20.84 -29.33 49.90
CA SER A 243 -22.16 -29.99 49.71
C SER A 243 -22.55 -29.94 48.22
N SER A 244 -22.39 -31.02 47.44
CA SER A 244 -23.33 -32.14 47.23
C SER A 244 -24.49 -31.87 46.25
N LEU A 245 -24.57 -32.74 45.24
CA LEU A 245 -25.76 -33.23 44.53
C LEU A 245 -26.44 -32.31 43.51
N PHE A 246 -26.05 -32.37 42.24
CA PHE A 246 -26.99 -32.45 41.10
C PHE A 246 -26.31 -33.12 39.88
N PRO A 247 -26.89 -34.17 39.27
CA PRO A 247 -26.33 -34.82 38.08
C PRO A 247 -26.64 -34.00 36.81
N LYS A 248 -25.68 -33.93 35.88
CA LYS A 248 -25.82 -33.28 34.57
C LYS A 248 -26.59 -34.18 33.59
N PRO A 249 -27.48 -33.64 32.74
CA PRO A 249 -28.09 -34.41 31.66
C PRO A 249 -27.13 -34.57 30.47
N ASP A 250 -27.05 -35.79 29.96
CA ASP A 250 -26.36 -36.16 28.71
C ASP A 250 -27.31 -35.92 27.53
N TYR A 251 -26.86 -35.13 26.56
CA TYR A 251 -27.57 -34.89 25.30
C TYR A 251 -26.64 -35.28 24.15
N SER A 252 -26.51 -36.59 23.96
CA SER A 252 -25.98 -37.19 22.75
C SER A 252 -27.16 -37.60 21.86
N PHE A 253 -27.21 -37.08 20.64
CA PHE A 253 -28.07 -37.53 19.54
C PHE A 253 -27.19 -37.97 18.38
#